data_AF-A0A140KA80-F1
#
_entry.id   AF-A0A140KA80-F1
#
_cell.length_a   1.000
_cell.length_b   1.000
_cell.length_c   1.000
_cell.angle_alpha   90.00
_cell.angle_beta   90.00
_cell.angle_gamma   90.00
#
_symmetry.space_group_name_H-M   'P 1'
#
loop_
_entity.id
_entity.type
_entity.pdbx_description
1 polymer ?
#
loop_
_entity_poly.entity_id
_entity_poly.type
_entity_poly.pdbx_seq_one_letter_code
_entity_poly.pdbx_strand_id
1 'polypeptide(L)'
;MNEMWFRPLVWMDYRLAVVFTVVLPLMLLFWAIFQKKEAIVKLLIIYWRVASLLMITIYLLIPGWRIGFFTGILARLLIIIALWFWVDLNDEIRDLPKRTLKVAFTSWRWATTIYCFLGLVASLPFVTCGLSESKLNTPFCQVWLEAPQFYRTMFHNKPDNEGFLGFMGMVGLTIYILYLLYFVLVRLGKQGRSALEQ
;
A
#
# COMPACT_ATOMS: atom_id res chain seq x y z
N MET A 1 -1.79 -13.74 31.47
CA MET A 1 -1.66 -12.84 30.31
C MET A 1 -2.35 -13.53 29.14
N ASN A 2 -3.55 -13.08 28.75
CA ASN A 2 -4.19 -13.61 27.55
C ASN A 2 -3.43 -13.08 26.34
N GLU A 3 -2.52 -13.88 25.79
CA GLU A 3 -1.98 -13.59 24.48
C GLU A 3 -3.15 -13.43 23.51
N MET A 4 -3.25 -12.27 22.87
CA MET A 4 -4.25 -12.07 21.83
C MET A 4 -3.95 -13.07 20.71
N TRP A 5 -4.85 -14.02 20.51
CA TRP A 5 -4.69 -15.13 19.57
C TRP A 5 -4.37 -14.69 18.13
N PHE A 6 -4.75 -13.46 17.77
CA PHE A 6 -4.51 -12.87 16.44
C PHE A 6 -3.22 -12.04 16.35
N ARG A 7 -2.47 -11.83 17.44
CA ARG A 7 -1.20 -11.08 17.40
C ARG A 7 -0.20 -11.65 16.39
N PRO A 8 0.03 -12.98 16.30
CA PRO A 8 0.88 -13.56 15.27
C PRO A 8 0.39 -13.27 13.85
N LEU A 9 -0.93 -13.21 13.65
CA LEU A 9 -1.55 -12.91 12.36
C LEU A 9 -1.26 -11.48 11.91
N VAL A 10 -1.30 -10.51 12.84
CA VAL A 10 -0.95 -9.11 12.56
C VAL A 10 0.52 -9.00 12.15
N TRP A 11 1.42 -9.63 12.87
CA TRP A 11 2.84 -9.63 12.51
C TRP A 11 3.12 -10.32 11.18
N MET A 12 2.41 -11.41 10.88
CA MET A 12 2.47 -12.06 9.58
C MET A 12 1.99 -11.13 8.46
N ASP A 13 0.88 -10.41 8.67
CA ASP A 13 0.36 -9.44 7.71
C ASP A 13 1.39 -8.35 7.37
N TYR A 14 2.07 -7.77 8.36
CA TYR A 14 3.13 -6.79 8.12
C TYR A 14 4.31 -7.37 7.33
N ARG A 15 4.73 -8.60 7.62
CA ARG A 15 5.81 -9.27 6.87
C ARG A 15 5.41 -9.55 5.43
N LEU A 16 4.19 -10.05 5.23
CA LEU A 16 3.64 -10.29 3.89
C LEU A 16 3.48 -8.98 3.12
N ALA A 17 3.09 -7.89 3.78
CA ALA A 17 3.04 -6.56 3.19
C ALA A 17 4.41 -6.21 2.59
N VAL A 18 5.48 -6.26 3.38
CA VAL A 18 6.83 -5.93 2.90
C VAL A 18 7.24 -6.79 1.71
N VAL A 19 6.97 -8.11 1.75
CA VAL A 19 7.34 -9.01 0.66
C VAL A 19 6.54 -8.69 -0.62
N PHE A 20 5.21 -8.66 -0.53
CA PHE A 20 4.35 -8.50 -1.70
C PHE A 20 4.28 -7.08 -2.23
N THR A 21 4.36 -6.07 -1.35
CA THR A 21 4.15 -4.68 -1.74
C THR A 21 5.41 -3.84 -1.89
N VAL A 22 6.57 -4.37 -1.44
CA VAL A 22 7.85 -3.66 -1.56
C VAL A 22 8.88 -4.51 -2.31
N VAL A 23 9.23 -5.68 -1.78
CA VAL A 23 10.38 -6.46 -2.28
C VAL A 23 10.12 -7.01 -3.69
N LEU A 24 9.03 -7.77 -3.88
CA LEU A 24 8.69 -8.34 -5.18
C LEU A 24 8.47 -7.29 -6.30
N PRO A 25 7.70 -6.20 -6.10
CA PRO A 25 7.53 -5.19 -7.14
C PRO A 25 8.84 -4.46 -7.47
N LEU A 26 9.74 -4.32 -6.50
CA LEU A 26 11.04 -3.69 -6.72
C LEU A 26 11.93 -4.57 -7.62
N MET A 27 11.99 -5.88 -7.31
CA MET A 27 12.70 -6.85 -8.14
C MET A 27 12.13 -6.88 -9.57
N LEU A 28 10.81 -6.90 -9.71
CA LEU A 28 10.13 -6.87 -11.01
C LEU A 28 10.39 -5.56 -11.77
N LEU A 29 10.46 -4.43 -11.07
CA LEU A 29 10.74 -3.13 -11.68
C LEU A 29 12.13 -3.10 -12.30
N PHE A 30 13.16 -3.50 -11.53
CA PHE A 30 14.52 -3.60 -12.06
C PHE A 30 14.58 -4.58 -13.24
N TRP A 31 13.97 -5.76 -13.11
CA TRP A 31 13.96 -6.75 -14.19
C TRP A 31 13.27 -6.24 -15.46
N ALA A 32 12.16 -5.50 -15.32
CA ALA A 32 11.43 -4.92 -16.44
C ALA A 32 12.19 -3.78 -17.13
N ILE A 33 12.94 -2.98 -16.38
CA ILE A 33 13.84 -1.96 -16.92
C ILE A 33 14.95 -2.61 -17.75
N PHE A 34 15.62 -3.64 -17.21
CA PHE A 34 16.67 -4.37 -17.94
C PHE A 34 16.14 -5.04 -19.22
N GLN A 35 14.92 -5.59 -19.19
CA GLN A 35 14.28 -6.20 -20.36
C GLN A 35 13.56 -5.19 -21.28
N LYS A 36 13.65 -3.88 -20.97
CA LYS A 36 13.02 -2.78 -21.74
C LYS A 36 11.52 -3.02 -21.99
N LYS A 37 10.80 -3.51 -20.98
CA LYS A 37 9.34 -3.77 -21.05
C LYS A 37 8.55 -2.57 -20.53
N GLU A 38 8.35 -1.58 -21.40
CA GLU A 38 7.75 -0.30 -21.02
C GLU A 38 6.38 -0.41 -20.35
N ALA A 39 5.48 -1.26 -20.85
CA ALA A 39 4.14 -1.42 -20.27
C ALA A 39 4.18 -1.84 -18.79
N ILE A 40 5.04 -2.83 -18.48
CA ILE A 40 5.26 -3.32 -17.11
C ILE A 40 5.91 -2.22 -16.25
N VAL A 41 6.90 -1.51 -16.79
CA VAL A 41 7.57 -0.40 -16.07
C VAL A 41 6.57 0.72 -15.75
N LYS A 42 5.74 1.14 -16.72
CA LYS A 42 4.71 2.18 -16.54
C LYS A 42 3.72 1.78 -15.45
N LEU A 43 3.21 0.55 -15.50
CA LEU A 43 2.27 0.06 -14.49
C LEU A 43 2.90 -0.04 -13.10
N LEU A 44 4.16 -0.50 -12.99
CA LEU A 44 4.88 -0.55 -11.72
C LEU A 44 5.17 0.85 -11.16
N ILE A 45 5.49 1.84 -11.99
CA ILE A 45 5.66 3.23 -11.53
C ILE A 45 4.33 3.79 -10.98
N ILE A 46 3.21 3.54 -11.66
CA ILE A 46 1.87 3.92 -11.15
C ILE A 46 1.60 3.24 -9.82
N TYR A 47 1.85 1.93 -9.76
CA TYR A 47 1.74 1.14 -8.54
C TYR A 47 2.54 1.74 -7.38
N TRP A 48 3.83 2.08 -7.57
CA TRP A 48 4.68 2.64 -6.52
C TRP A 48 4.17 3.99 -6.00
N ARG A 49 3.65 4.84 -6.90
CA ARG A 49 3.03 6.11 -6.50
C ARG A 49 1.85 5.86 -5.57
N VAL A 50 0.98 4.90 -5.89
CA VAL A 50 -0.19 4.56 -5.08
C VAL A 50 0.19 3.83 -3.79
N ALA A 51 1.09 2.85 -3.87
CA ALA A 51 1.55 2.06 -2.74
C ALA A 51 2.34 2.89 -1.70
N SER A 52 2.84 4.07 -2.07
CA SER A 52 3.46 5.01 -1.12
C SER A 52 2.55 5.38 0.06
N LEU A 53 1.22 5.28 -0.10
CA LEU A 53 0.26 5.49 0.98
C LEU A 53 0.40 4.45 2.11
N LEU A 54 0.89 3.24 1.82
CA LEU A 54 1.22 2.26 2.87
C LEU A 54 2.35 2.78 3.77
N MET A 55 3.39 3.39 3.18
CA MET A 55 4.49 3.95 3.96
C MET A 55 4.04 5.14 4.79
N ILE A 56 3.25 6.04 4.19
CA ILE A 56 2.62 7.16 4.89
C ILE A 56 1.80 6.64 6.08
N THR A 57 1.04 5.55 5.88
CA THR A 57 0.26 4.91 6.95
C THR A 57 1.14 4.46 8.11
N ILE A 58 2.31 3.84 7.86
CA ILE A 58 3.24 3.47 8.94
C ILE A 58 3.64 4.71 9.75
N TYR A 59 4.04 5.80 9.10
CA TYR A 59 4.44 7.03 9.79
C TYR A 59 3.31 7.64 10.63
N LEU A 60 2.07 7.58 10.14
CA LEU A 60 0.89 8.03 10.89
C LEU A 60 0.61 7.13 12.10
N LEU A 61 0.82 5.82 11.97
CA LEU A 61 0.59 4.86 13.06
C LEU A 61 1.69 4.86 14.11
N ILE A 62 2.90 5.37 13.83
CA ILE A 62 3.98 5.48 14.82
C ILE A 62 3.51 6.22 16.09
N PRO A 63 3.04 7.48 16.05
CA PRO A 63 2.49 8.14 17.23
C PRO A 63 1.10 7.64 17.65
N GLY A 64 0.58 6.58 17.04
CA GLY A 64 -0.77 6.07 17.27
C GLY A 64 -1.88 6.96 16.69
N TRP A 65 -1.62 7.73 15.61
CA TRP A 65 -2.66 8.58 15.05
C TRP A 65 -3.75 7.77 14.36
N ARG A 66 -4.99 8.00 14.80
CA ARG A 66 -6.21 7.32 14.35
C ARG A 66 -6.39 7.32 12.82
N ILE A 67 -5.96 8.38 12.14
CA ILE A 67 -6.07 8.51 10.68
C ILE A 67 -5.33 7.39 9.93
N GLY A 68 -4.27 6.82 10.53
CA GLY A 68 -3.50 5.72 9.95
C GLY A 68 -4.33 4.46 9.65
N PHE A 69 -5.33 4.16 10.48
CA PHE A 69 -6.22 3.00 10.25
C PHE A 69 -7.04 3.16 8.96
N PHE A 70 -7.49 4.38 8.66
CA PHE A 70 -8.23 4.67 7.43
C PHE A 70 -7.32 4.69 6.20
N THR A 71 -6.13 5.30 6.31
CA THR A 71 -5.19 5.35 5.19
C THR A 71 -4.67 3.96 4.82
N GLY A 72 -4.51 3.04 5.78
CA GLY A 72 -4.13 1.64 5.51
C GLY A 72 -5.17 0.89 4.68
N ILE A 73 -6.46 1.01 5.03
CA ILE A 73 -7.56 0.42 4.26
C ILE A 73 -7.63 1.04 2.87
N LEU A 74 -7.56 2.37 2.79
CA LEU A 74 -7.60 3.09 1.52
C LEU A 74 -6.42 2.71 0.62
N ALA A 75 -5.21 2.53 1.18
CA ALA A 75 -4.04 2.12 0.42
C ALA A 75 -4.23 0.74 -0.22
N ARG A 76 -4.77 -0.23 0.52
CA ARG A 76 -5.06 -1.57 -0.01
C ARG A 76 -6.09 -1.52 -1.14
N LEU A 77 -7.15 -0.73 -0.98
CA LEU A 77 -8.16 -0.54 -2.02
C LEU A 77 -7.57 0.11 -3.27
N LEU A 78 -6.83 1.22 -3.10
CA LEU A 78 -6.22 1.95 -4.21
C LEU A 78 -5.18 1.09 -4.93
N ILE A 79 -4.43 0.22 -4.25
CA ILE A 79 -3.48 -0.71 -4.89
C ILE A 79 -4.22 -1.66 -5.84
N ILE A 80 -5.34 -2.26 -5.40
CA ILE A 80 -6.14 -3.16 -6.25
C ILE A 80 -6.61 -2.41 -7.50
N ILE A 81 -7.16 -1.21 -7.31
CA ILE A 81 -7.63 -0.36 -8.41
C ILE A 81 -6.46 -0.03 -9.36
N ALA A 82 -5.33 0.43 -8.83
CA ALA A 82 -4.17 0.84 -9.61
C ALA A 82 -3.59 -0.30 -10.46
N LEU A 83 -3.67 -1.55 -9.98
CA LEU A 83 -3.19 -2.70 -10.74
C LEU A 83 -4.09 -3.03 -11.93
N TRP A 84 -5.41 -2.84 -11.84
CA TRP A 84 -6.37 -3.38 -12.84
C TRP A 84 -7.11 -2.32 -13.66
N PHE A 85 -7.16 -1.07 -13.21
CA PHE A 85 -7.95 0.00 -13.82
C PHE A 85 -7.54 0.36 -15.27
N TRP A 86 -6.28 0.15 -15.64
CA TRP A 86 -5.70 0.63 -16.90
C TRP A 86 -5.89 -0.36 -18.06
N VAL A 87 -6.97 -0.21 -18.84
CA VAL A 87 -7.28 -1.12 -19.97
C VAL A 87 -6.16 -1.11 -21.01
N ASP A 88 -5.65 0.07 -21.38
CA ASP A 88 -4.55 0.24 -22.33
C ASP A 88 -3.29 -0.54 -21.93
N LEU A 89 -2.86 -0.40 -20.67
CA LEU A 89 -1.69 -1.12 -20.15
C LEU A 89 -1.98 -2.62 -20.01
N ASN A 90 -3.22 -2.99 -19.70
CA ASN A 90 -3.62 -4.39 -19.60
C ASN A 90 -3.55 -5.09 -20.95
N ASP A 91 -4.01 -4.43 -22.02
CA ASP A 91 -3.93 -4.94 -23.38
C ASP A 91 -2.47 -5.07 -23.84
N GLU A 92 -1.66 -4.01 -23.66
CA GLU A 92 -0.22 -4.05 -23.97
C GLU A 92 0.50 -5.21 -23.24
N ILE A 93 0.17 -5.45 -21.96
CA ILE A 93 0.75 -6.55 -21.18
C ILE A 93 0.22 -7.91 -21.64
N ARG A 94 -1.05 -8.00 -22.04
CA ARG A 94 -1.66 -9.23 -22.56
C ARG A 94 -1.00 -9.67 -23.86
N ASP A 95 -0.59 -8.74 -24.70
CA ASP A 95 0.00 -9.02 -26.01
C ASP A 95 1.51 -9.30 -25.95
N LEU A 96 2.17 -9.07 -24.80
CA LEU A 96 3.57 -9.45 -24.62
C LEU A 96 3.78 -10.97 -24.83
N PRO A 97 4.87 -11.40 -25.47
CA PRO A 97 5.18 -12.82 -25.61
C PRO A 97 5.31 -13.49 -24.23
N LYS A 98 4.93 -14.76 -24.13
CA LYS A 98 5.01 -15.56 -22.90
C LYS A 98 6.48 -15.81 -22.52
N ARG A 99 7.08 -14.83 -21.84
CA ARG A 99 8.42 -14.88 -21.24
C ARG A 99 8.31 -15.01 -19.72
N THR A 100 9.39 -15.48 -19.09
CA THR A 100 9.50 -15.61 -17.62
C THR A 100 9.09 -14.34 -16.86
N LEU A 101 9.52 -13.17 -17.32
CA LEU A 101 9.13 -11.88 -16.73
C LEU A 101 7.62 -11.65 -16.77
N LYS A 102 6.93 -11.98 -17.87
CA LYS A 102 5.47 -11.82 -17.97
C LYS A 102 4.76 -12.71 -16.96
N VAL A 103 5.19 -13.97 -16.85
CA VAL A 103 4.61 -14.92 -15.89
C VAL A 103 4.84 -14.43 -14.47
N ALA A 104 6.08 -14.09 -14.10
CA ALA A 104 6.43 -13.59 -12.77
C ALA A 104 5.62 -12.32 -12.42
N PHE A 105 5.51 -11.37 -13.35
CA PHE A 105 4.74 -10.16 -13.17
C PHE A 105 3.25 -10.45 -12.97
N THR A 106 2.63 -11.26 -13.83
CA THR A 106 1.21 -11.60 -13.73
C THR A 106 0.89 -12.37 -12.44
N SER A 107 1.76 -13.31 -12.04
CA SER A 107 1.63 -14.03 -10.77
C SER A 107 1.72 -13.09 -9.58
N TRP A 108 2.71 -12.19 -9.55
CA TRP A 108 2.83 -11.17 -8.50
C TRP A 108 1.62 -10.25 -8.44
N ARG A 109 1.12 -9.81 -9.60
CA ARG A 109 -0.03 -8.90 -9.71
C ARG A 109 -1.28 -9.54 -9.11
N TRP A 110 -1.56 -10.81 -9.41
CA TRP A 110 -2.66 -11.56 -8.80
C TRP A 110 -2.46 -11.82 -7.31
N ALA A 111 -1.25 -12.25 -6.91
CA ALA A 111 -0.93 -12.50 -5.51
C ALA A 111 -1.11 -11.24 -4.65
N THR A 112 -0.64 -10.09 -5.14
CA THR A 112 -0.80 -8.79 -4.47
C THR A 112 -2.26 -8.37 -4.40
N THR A 113 -3.04 -8.63 -5.45
CA THR A 113 -4.48 -8.34 -5.47
C THR A 113 -5.21 -9.14 -4.40
N ILE A 114 -4.97 -10.46 -4.33
CA ILE A 114 -5.57 -11.34 -3.33
C ILE A 114 -5.12 -10.93 -1.93
N TYR A 115 -3.82 -10.67 -1.74
CA TYR A 115 -3.27 -10.20 -0.47
C TYR A 115 -3.93 -8.90 0.00
N CYS A 116 -4.01 -7.88 -0.87
CA CYS A 116 -4.64 -6.61 -0.52
C CYS A 116 -6.13 -6.76 -0.25
N PHE A 117 -6.83 -7.65 -0.97
CA PHE A 117 -8.26 -7.91 -0.76
C PHE A 117 -8.50 -8.60 0.59
N LEU A 118 -7.78 -9.67 0.88
CA LEU A 118 -7.84 -10.36 2.18
C LEU A 118 -7.47 -9.41 3.31
N GLY A 119 -6.42 -8.60 3.12
CA GLY A 119 -6.02 -7.58 4.06
C GLY A 119 -7.09 -6.52 4.29
N LEU A 120 -7.79 -6.07 3.24
CA LEU A 120 -8.89 -5.11 3.36
C LEU A 120 -10.03 -5.69 4.19
N VAL A 121 -10.44 -6.92 3.89
CA VAL A 121 -11.50 -7.63 4.64
C VAL A 121 -11.09 -7.85 6.09
N ALA A 122 -9.84 -8.27 6.34
CA ALA A 122 -9.30 -8.47 7.67
C ALA A 122 -9.18 -7.15 8.47
N SER A 123 -9.01 -6.00 7.80
CA SER A 123 -8.91 -4.69 8.44
C SER A 123 -10.26 -4.09 8.85
N LEU A 124 -11.40 -4.59 8.32
CA LEU A 124 -12.74 -4.03 8.61
C LEU A 124 -13.10 -3.98 10.11
N PRO A 125 -12.86 -5.01 10.94
CA PRO A 125 -13.15 -4.95 12.37
C PRO A 125 -12.36 -3.86 13.10
N PHE A 126 -11.16 -3.53 12.59
CA PHE A 126 -10.24 -2.58 13.19
C PHE A 126 -10.51 -1.12 12.78
N VAL A 127 -11.51 -0.86 11.93
CA VAL A 127 -11.97 0.51 11.63
C VAL A 127 -12.35 1.25 12.92
N THR A 128 -12.91 0.52 13.90
CA THR A 128 -13.28 1.07 15.21
C THR A 128 -12.10 1.68 15.99
N CYS A 129 -10.88 1.21 15.74
CA CYS A 129 -9.65 1.76 16.33
C CYS A 129 -9.37 3.20 15.88
N GLY A 130 -9.85 3.59 14.70
CA GLY A 130 -9.74 4.95 14.18
C GLY A 130 -10.82 5.92 14.68
N LEU A 131 -11.88 5.44 15.36
CA LEU A 131 -13.04 6.28 15.70
C LEU A 131 -12.84 7.08 16.99
N SER A 132 -12.35 6.45 18.07
CA SER A 132 -12.18 7.11 19.37
C SER A 132 -10.86 6.73 20.04
N GLU A 133 -10.37 7.64 20.89
CA GLU A 133 -9.17 7.40 21.70
C GLU A 133 -9.39 6.28 22.72
N SER A 134 -10.60 6.17 23.28
CA SER A 134 -10.97 5.08 24.18
C SER A 134 -10.87 3.69 23.52
N LYS A 135 -11.19 3.58 22.22
CA LYS A 135 -11.05 2.33 21.46
C LYS A 135 -9.59 2.05 21.12
N LEU A 136 -8.83 3.08 20.75
CA LEU A 136 -7.41 2.97 20.44
C LEU A 136 -6.58 2.40 21.60
N ASN A 137 -6.91 2.78 22.84
CA ASN A 137 -6.20 2.32 24.04
C ASN A 137 -6.55 0.89 24.46
N THR A 138 -7.44 0.21 23.73
CA THR A 138 -7.72 -1.21 23.99
C THR A 138 -6.59 -2.10 23.45
N PRO A 139 -6.30 -3.25 24.11
CA PRO A 139 -5.31 -4.20 23.61
C PRO A 139 -5.57 -4.61 22.15
N PHE A 140 -6.84 -4.69 21.76
CA PHE A 140 -7.29 -5.02 20.42
C PHE A 140 -6.69 -4.12 19.33
N CYS A 141 -6.60 -2.81 19.58
CA CYS A 141 -6.06 -1.84 18.64
C CYS A 141 -4.55 -1.65 18.79
N GLN A 142 -4.03 -1.78 20.01
CA GLN A 142 -2.60 -1.58 20.30
C GLN A 142 -1.68 -2.57 19.57
N VAL A 143 -2.15 -3.81 19.33
CA VAL A 143 -1.38 -4.81 18.57
C VAL A 143 -0.98 -4.31 17.18
N TRP A 144 -1.82 -3.49 16.54
CA TRP A 144 -1.52 -2.95 15.20
C TRP A 144 -0.44 -1.87 15.20
N LEU A 145 -0.16 -1.27 16.36
CA LEU A 145 0.88 -0.25 16.53
C LEU A 145 2.25 -0.86 16.84
N GLU A 146 2.31 -2.14 17.22
CA GLU A 146 3.58 -2.83 17.53
C GLU A 146 4.55 -2.83 16.34
N ALA A 147 4.08 -3.14 15.14
CA ALA A 147 4.94 -3.19 13.96
C ALA A 147 5.40 -1.80 13.48
N PRO A 148 4.57 -0.74 13.43
CA PRO A 148 5.02 0.63 13.23
C PRO A 148 6.06 1.07 14.27
N GLN A 149 5.87 0.73 15.54
CA GLN A 149 6.85 1.03 16.60
C GLN A 149 8.15 0.25 16.40
N PHE A 150 8.07 -1.03 16.03
CA PHE A 150 9.26 -1.81 15.69
C PHE A 150 10.03 -1.19 14.51
N TYR A 151 9.33 -0.78 13.44
CA TYR A 151 9.92 -0.05 12.32
C TYR A 151 10.64 1.23 12.80
N ARG A 152 10.00 2.00 13.67
CA ARG A 152 10.62 3.18 14.28
C ARG A 152 11.90 2.82 15.03
N THR A 153 11.88 1.82 15.90
CA THR A 153 13.08 1.45 16.69
C THR A 153 14.25 1.02 15.79
N MET A 154 13.97 0.42 14.63
CA MET A 154 15.00 -0.03 13.68
C MET A 154 15.58 1.12 12.84
N PHE A 155 14.74 2.03 12.34
CA PHE A 155 15.16 3.05 11.36
C PHE A 155 15.22 4.49 11.90
N HIS A 156 14.56 4.76 13.03
CA HIS A 156 14.39 6.08 13.63
C HIS A 156 14.58 6.03 15.15
N ASN A 157 15.67 5.42 15.62
CA ASN A 157 15.95 5.12 17.03
C ASN A 157 16.22 6.35 17.93
N LYS A 158 15.83 7.56 17.51
CA LYS A 158 15.91 8.74 18.37
C LYS A 158 14.76 8.69 19.39
N PRO A 159 15.04 8.84 20.70
CA PRO A 159 13.98 8.94 21.70
C PRO A 159 12.98 10.06 21.40
N ASP A 160 11.72 9.85 21.73
CA ASP A 160 10.63 10.85 21.72
C ASP A 160 10.37 11.57 20.37
N ASN A 161 10.74 10.94 19.26
CA ASN A 161 10.52 11.46 17.90
C ASN A 161 9.18 11.01 17.25
N GLU A 162 8.29 10.33 17.96
CA GLU A 162 7.01 9.82 17.44
C GLU A 162 6.18 10.92 16.80
N GLY A 163 6.07 12.06 17.49
CA GLY A 163 5.30 13.21 17.04
C GLY A 163 5.87 13.81 15.75
N PHE A 164 7.20 13.88 15.64
CA PHE A 164 7.86 14.35 14.43
C PHE A 164 7.65 13.39 13.25
N LEU A 165 7.75 12.09 13.48
CA LEU A 165 7.48 11.08 12.44
C LEU A 165 6.02 11.10 12.00
N GLY A 166 5.10 11.24 12.94
CA GLY A 166 3.69 11.50 12.65
C GLY A 166 3.51 12.72 11.75
N PHE A 167 4.10 13.85 12.13
CA PHE A 167 4.05 15.09 11.36
C PHE A 167 4.55 14.90 9.92
N MET A 168 5.68 14.21 9.73
CA MET A 168 6.18 13.86 8.40
C MET A 168 5.19 12.98 7.62
N GLY A 169 4.53 12.04 8.30
CA GLY A 169 3.43 11.26 7.74
C GLY A 169 2.26 12.13 7.27
N MET A 170 1.84 13.11 8.07
CA MET A 170 0.77 14.05 7.70
C MET A 170 1.15 14.95 6.52
N VAL A 171 2.37 15.49 6.50
CA VAL A 171 2.89 16.27 5.36
C VAL A 171 2.86 15.40 4.09
N GLY A 172 3.35 14.16 4.19
CA GLY A 172 3.31 13.19 3.09
C GLY A 172 1.87 12.90 2.63
N LEU A 173 0.94 12.73 3.57
CA LEU A 173 -0.48 12.50 3.28
C LEU A 173 -1.11 13.70 2.54
N THR A 174 -0.84 14.93 2.99
CA THR A 174 -1.32 16.14 2.33
C THR A 174 -0.83 16.22 0.89
N ILE A 175 0.48 16.01 0.67
CA ILE A 175 1.06 15.98 -0.67
C ILE A 175 0.41 14.89 -1.53
N TYR A 176 0.28 13.68 -0.97
CA TYR A 176 -0.35 12.55 -1.65
C TYR A 176 -1.78 12.88 -2.11
N ILE A 177 -2.60 13.45 -1.22
CA ILE A 177 -3.99 13.84 -1.50
C ILE A 177 -4.02 14.91 -2.60
N LEU A 178 -3.17 15.94 -2.55
CA LEU A 178 -3.13 16.97 -3.58
C LEU A 178 -2.81 16.39 -4.96
N TYR A 179 -1.81 15.51 -5.05
CA TYR A 179 -1.47 14.84 -6.30
C TYR A 179 -2.58 13.89 -6.78
N LEU A 180 -3.22 13.15 -5.87
CA LEU A 180 -4.31 12.26 -6.21
C LEU A 180 -5.52 13.05 -6.74
N LEU A 181 -5.90 14.13 -6.07
CA LEU A 181 -7.00 15.00 -6.51
C LEU A 181 -6.68 15.65 -7.84
N TYR A 182 -5.48 16.19 -8.02
CA TYR A 182 -5.05 16.74 -9.30
C TYR A 182 -5.12 15.68 -10.42
N PHE A 183 -4.64 14.47 -10.13
CA PHE A 183 -4.70 13.36 -11.09
C PHE A 183 -6.14 13.01 -11.46
N VAL A 184 -7.03 12.81 -10.48
CA VAL A 184 -8.43 12.43 -10.70
C VAL A 184 -9.23 13.53 -11.40
N LEU A 185 -9.09 14.79 -10.98
CA LEU A 185 -9.90 15.90 -11.48
C LEU A 185 -9.41 16.46 -12.82
N VAL A 186 -8.09 16.45 -13.06
CA VAL A 186 -7.50 17.11 -14.22
C VAL A 186 -6.96 16.12 -15.22
N ARG A 187 -6.18 15.14 -14.75
CA ARG A 187 -5.37 14.30 -15.64
C ARG A 187 -6.14 13.11 -16.18
N LEU A 188 -6.99 12.49 -15.36
CA LEU A 188 -7.75 11.30 -15.70
C LEU A 188 -8.67 11.55 -16.91
N GLY A 189 -9.43 12.65 -16.91
CA GLY A 189 -10.30 13.02 -18.04
C GLY A 189 -9.55 13.51 -19.29
N LYS A 190 -8.35 14.07 -19.14
CA LYS A 190 -7.54 14.58 -20.26
C LYS A 190 -6.66 13.51 -20.93
N GLN A 191 -6.37 12.40 -20.25
CA GLN A 191 -5.40 11.42 -20.74
C GLN A 191 -5.93 10.44 -21.79
N GLY A 192 -7.22 10.43 -22.13
CA GLY A 192 -7.75 9.85 -23.38
C GLY A 192 -7.32 8.41 -23.71
N ARG A 193 -6.78 7.67 -22.74
CA ARG A 193 -6.49 6.25 -22.85
C ARG A 193 -7.67 5.55 -22.23
N SER A 194 -8.43 4.88 -23.09
CA SER A 194 -9.67 4.17 -22.85
C SER A 194 -9.71 3.51 -21.48
N ALA A 195 -10.52 4.05 -20.55
CA ALA A 195 -11.08 3.27 -19.45
C ALA A 195 -12.34 2.48 -19.90
N LEU A 196 -12.78 2.72 -21.14
CA LEU A 196 -13.94 2.11 -21.78
C LEU A 196 -13.47 1.58 -23.15
N GLU A 197 -13.77 0.31 -23.45
CA GLU A 197 -13.63 -0.23 -24.80
C GLU A 197 -14.40 0.68 -25.78
N GLN A 198 -13.77 1.00 -26.92
CA GLN A 198 -14.45 1.63 -28.06
C GLN A 198 -15.18 0.56 -28.88
#